data_AF-A0A973M4B7-F1
#
_entry.id   AF-A0A973M4B7-F1
#
_cell.length_a   1.000
_cell.length_b   1.000
_cell.length_c   1.000
_cell.angle_alpha   90.00
_cell.angle_beta   90.00
_cell.angle_gamma   90.00
#
_symmetry.space_group_name_H-M   'P 1'
#
loop_
_entity.id
_entity.type
_entity.pdbx_description
1 polymer ?
#
loop_
_entity_poly.entity_id
_entity_poly.type
_entity_poly.pdbx_seq_one_letter_code
_entity_poly.pdbx_strand_id
1 'polypeptide(L)' 'MNSRLIYGCMGLGGAWDAPDYGPGQLAEAAEAVEAALAIGITRFVHADICRRGKSESVVGELL' A
#
# COMPACT_ATOMS: atom_id res chain seq x y z
N MET A 1 -7.71 -20.20 -1.07
CA MET A 1 -7.57 -19.81 0.35
C MET A 1 -8.08 -18.39 0.51
N ASN A 2 -8.92 -18.12 1.51
CA ASN A 2 -9.41 -16.77 1.80
C ASN A 2 -8.88 -16.37 3.19
N SER A 3 -8.06 -15.32 3.24
CA SER A 3 -7.53 -14.81 4.51
C SER A 3 -8.65 -14.21 5.35
N ARG A 4 -8.62 -14.43 6.67
CA ARG A 4 -9.46 -13.67 7.63
C ARG A 4 -8.84 -12.32 8.01
N LEU A 5 -7.61 -12.07 7.58
CA LEU A 5 -6.89 -10.83 7.77
C LEU A 5 -6.86 -10.03 6.47
N ILE A 6 -6.91 -8.71 6.61
CA ILE A 6 -6.87 -7.73 5.53
C ILE A 6 -5.71 -6.77 5.84
N TYR A 7 -4.94 -6.39 4.83
CA TYR A 7 -3.89 -5.38 4.96
C TYR A 7 -4.48 -3.99 4.65
N GLY A 8 -4.30 -3.03 5.57
CA GLY A 8 -4.71 -1.64 5.36
C GLY A 8 -3.58 -0.82 4.76
N CYS A 9 -3.80 -0.23 3.59
CA CYS A 9 -2.75 0.47 2.82
C CYS A 9 -2.47 1.91 3.29
N MET A 10 -3.13 2.38 4.36
CA MET A 10 -3.15 3.79 4.79
C MET A 10 -1.76 4.41 5.00
N GLY A 11 -0.76 3.59 5.36
CA GLY A 11 0.61 4.03 5.61
C GLY A 11 1.43 4.28 4.34
N LEU A 12 1.08 3.63 3.23
CA LEU A 12 1.85 3.62 1.99
C LEU A 12 1.70 4.94 1.21
N GLY A 13 2.73 5.31 0.45
CA GLY A 13 2.72 6.53 -0.37
C GLY A 13 3.41 7.74 0.27
N GLY A 14 4.26 7.50 1.28
CA GLY A 14 5.09 8.53 1.90
C GLY A 14 4.33 9.48 2.82
N ALA A 15 4.97 10.58 3.25
CA ALA A 15 4.39 11.53 4.20
C ALA A 15 3.08 12.18 3.68
N TRP A 16 2.18 12.59 4.58
CA TRP A 16 0.89 13.17 4.19
C TRP A 16 1.03 14.50 3.45
N ASP A 17 1.98 15.32 3.90
CA ASP A 17 2.31 16.66 3.44
C ASP A 17 3.29 16.68 2.26
N ALA A 18 3.98 15.57 1.98
CA ALA A 18 4.83 15.46 0.80
C ALA A 18 4.00 15.63 -0.49
N PRO A 19 4.49 16.41 -1.48
CA PRO A 19 3.75 16.70 -2.70
C PRO A 19 3.53 15.44 -3.55
N ASP A 20 4.54 14.58 -3.64
CA ASP A 20 4.53 13.35 -4.43
C ASP A 20 5.14 12.17 -3.65
N TYR A 21 5.12 10.99 -4.26
CA TYR A 21 5.88 9.81 -3.85
C TYR A 21 6.94 9.47 -4.91
N GLY A 22 7.96 8.71 -4.53
CA GLY A 22 9.03 8.32 -5.45
C GLY A 22 9.46 6.87 -5.27
N PRO A 23 10.62 6.49 -5.83
CA PRO A 23 11.10 5.11 -5.85
C PRO A 23 11.18 4.45 -4.46
N GLY A 24 11.49 5.23 -3.41
CA GLY A 24 11.53 4.72 -2.04
C GLY A 24 10.17 4.30 -1.51
N GLN A 25 9.11 5.06 -1.80
CA GLN A 25 7.75 4.71 -1.40
C GLN A 25 7.21 3.53 -2.21
N LEU A 26 7.62 3.42 -3.48
CA LEU A 26 7.27 2.27 -4.32
C LEU A 26 7.94 1.00 -3.79
N ALA A 27 9.22 1.07 -3.41
CA ALA A 27 9.93 -0.04 -2.79
C ALA A 27 9.30 -0.45 -1.44
N GLU A 28 8.96 0.53 -0.59
CA GLU A 28 8.26 0.28 0.68
C GLU A 28 6.90 -0.41 0.47
N ALA A 29 6.12 0.05 -0.51
CA ALA A 29 4.84 -0.56 -0.87
C ALA A 29 5.03 -2.00 -1.39
N ALA A 30 6.03 -2.23 -2.23
CA ALA A 30 6.34 -3.56 -2.74
C ALA A 30 6.73 -4.52 -1.61
N GLU A 31 7.63 -4.12 -0.71
CA GLU A 31 8.04 -4.92 0.44
C GLU A 31 6.85 -5.27 1.35
N ALA A 32 5.96 -4.31 1.59
CA ALA A 32 4.76 -4.52 2.39
C ALA A 32 3.77 -5.51 1.73
N VAL A 33 3.54 -5.38 0.42
CA VAL A 33 2.66 -6.27 -0.34
C VAL A 33 3.24 -7.68 -0.37
N GLU A 34 4.53 -7.83 -0.67
CA GLU A 34 5.21 -9.13 -0.68
C GLU A 34 5.18 -9.80 0.70
N ALA A 35 5.43 -9.04 1.79
CA ALA A 35 5.34 -9.56 3.14
C ALA A 35 3.91 -10.03 3.50
N ALA A 36 2.89 -9.26 3.11
CA ALA A 36 1.49 -9.62 3.32
C ALA A 36 1.11 -10.90 2.55
N LEU A 37 1.53 -11.01 1.29
CA LEU A 37 1.31 -12.19 0.46
C LEU A 37 2.03 -13.42 1.01
N ALA A 38 3.27 -13.27 1.50
CA ALA A 38 4.06 -14.36 2.06
C ALA A 38 3.41 -15.00 3.29
N ILE A 39 2.61 -14.25 4.05
CA ILE A 39 1.83 -14.76 5.18
C ILE A 39 0.37 -15.11 4.82
N GLY A 40 0.02 -15.07 3.54
CA GLY A 40 -1.28 -15.48 3.01
C GLY A 40 -2.38 -14.43 3.06
N ILE A 41 -2.07 -13.15 3.31
CA ILE A 41 -3.02 -12.05 3.18
C ILE A 41 -3.20 -11.71 1.70
N THR A 42 -4.44 -11.76 1.20
CA THR A 42 -4.75 -11.55 -0.22
C THR A 42 -5.77 -10.43 -0.46
N ARG A 43 -6.14 -9.68 0.59
CA ARG A 43 -7.07 -8.55 0.51
C ARG A 43 -6.40 -7.30 1.06
N PHE A 44 -6.47 -6.23 0.28
CA PHE A 44 -5.89 -4.93 0.57
C PHE A 44 -7.02 -3.89 0.58
N VAL A 45 -7.08 -3.08 1.64
CA VAL A 45 -8.11 -2.04 1.78
C VAL A 45 -7.49 -0.67 1.58
N HIS A 46 -8.17 0.11 0.74
CA HIS A 46 -7.84 1.48 0.37
C HIS A 46 -8.93 2.44 0.85
N ALA A 47 -8.54 3.70 0.95
CA ALA A 47 -9.46 4.82 1.08
C ALA A 47 -8.85 6.03 0.38
N ASP A 48 -9.67 6.76 -0.38
CA ASP A 48 -9.26 7.90 -1.21
C ASP A 48 -8.48 8.96 -0.41
N ILE A 49 -8.82 9.10 0.88
CA ILE A 49 -8.21 10.08 1.78
C ILE A 49 -6.74 9.72 2.12
N CYS A 50 -6.33 8.45 2.04
CA CYS A 50 -5.04 8.01 2.54
C CYS A 50 -3.86 8.65 1.78
N ARG A 51 -3.04 9.42 2.51
CA ARG A 51 -1.92 10.19 1.96
C ARG A 51 -2.32 11.06 0.77
N ARG A 52 -3.53 11.63 0.78
CA ARG A 52 -4.07 12.46 -0.31
C ARG A 52 -4.09 11.69 -1.65
N GLY A 53 -4.53 10.44 -1.63
CA GLY A 53 -4.61 9.55 -2.81
C GLY A 53 -3.33 8.77 -3.11
N LYS A 54 -2.16 9.20 -2.59
CA LYS A 54 -0.87 8.55 -2.91
C LYS A 54 -0.79 7.09 -2.47
N SER A 55 -1.54 6.70 -1.42
CA SER A 55 -1.63 5.32 -0.96
C SER A 55 -2.22 4.39 -2.02
N GLU A 56 -3.26 4.84 -2.72
CA GLU A 56 -3.85 4.09 -3.82
C GLU A 56 -2.93 4.09 -5.04
N SER A 57 -2.35 5.25 -5.38
CA SER A 57 -1.45 5.37 -6.53
C SER A 57 -0.23 4.46 -6.43
N VAL A 58 0.47 4.46 -5.28
CA VAL A 58 1.69 3.66 -5.12
C VAL A 58 1.42 2.15 -5.15
N VAL A 59 0.28 1.70 -4.63
CA VAL A 59 -0.11 0.28 -4.68
C VAL A 59 -0.63 -0.09 -6.06
N GLY A 60 -1.32 0.82 -6.75
CA GLY A 60 -1.79 0.63 -8.12
C GLY A 60 -0.65 0.44 -9.12
N GLU A 61 0.55 0.95 -8.85
CA GLU A 61 1.73 0.68 -9.68
C GLU A 61 2.28 -0.75 -9.54
N LEU A 62 1.85 -1.51 -8.52
CA LEU A 62 2.32 -2.87 -8.24
C LEU A 62 1.38 -3.96 -8.82
N LEU A 63 0.17 -3.59 -9.25
CA LEU A 63 -0.91 -4.48 -9.70
C LEU A 63 -1.19 -4.35 -11.19
#